data_AF-A0A7K2VE28-F1
#
_entry.id   AF-A0A7K2VE28-F1
#
_cell.length_a   1.000
_cell.length_b   1.000
_cell.length_c   1.000
_cell.angle_alpha   90.00
_cell.angle_beta   90.00
_cell.angle_gamma   90.00
#
_symmetry.space_group_name_H-M   'P 1'
#
loop_
_entity.id
_entity.type
_entity.pdbx_description
1 polymer ?
#
loop_
_entity_poly.entity_id
_entity_poly.type
_entity_poly.pdbx_seq_one_letter_code
_entity_poly.pdbx_strand_id
1 'polypeptide(L)'
;MEIRDVSMDFAYGESFTESSPEAYERLILDVLLGDANLFPRTQEVEESWKILDPIERYWSEHGTPAQYASGSWGPEEADEMLARDGRSWRRP
;
A
#
# COMPACT_ATOMS: atom_id res chain seq x y z
N MET A 1 -9.84 32.59 21.95
CA MET A 1 -10.26 31.19 21.75
C MET A 1 -8.98 30.44 21.43
N GLU A 2 -8.43 29.75 22.41
CA GLU A 2 -7.17 29.02 22.28
C GLU A 2 -7.46 27.65 21.66
N ILE A 3 -7.00 27.43 20.44
CA ILE A 3 -7.06 26.13 19.78
C ILE A 3 -5.87 25.32 20.30
N ARG A 4 -6.14 24.12 20.82
CA ARG A 4 -5.11 23.16 21.22
C ARG A 4 -5.16 21.97 20.29
N ASP A 5 -4.00 21.57 19.78
CA ASP A 5 -3.86 20.31 19.08
C ASP A 5 -4.04 19.16 20.08
N VAL A 6 -4.91 18.23 19.72
CA VAL A 6 -5.09 16.96 20.43
C VAL A 6 -4.69 15.87 19.44
N SER A 7 -3.63 15.11 19.74
CA SER A 7 -3.29 13.92 18.96
C SER A 7 -4.26 12.81 19.31
N MET A 8 -5.08 12.37 18.36
CA MET A 8 -5.77 11.08 18.45
C MET A 8 -4.80 10.00 17.97
N ASP A 9 -3.89 9.59 18.84
CA ASP A 9 -3.03 8.43 18.59
C ASP A 9 -3.74 7.16 19.05
N PHE A 10 -3.96 6.26 18.09
CA PHE A 10 -4.49 4.91 18.34
C PHE A 10 -3.44 3.89 17.91
N ALA A 11 -2.85 3.22 18.88
CA ALA A 11 -1.90 2.13 18.66
C ALA A 11 -2.53 0.81 19.09
N TYR A 12 -2.73 -0.10 18.13
CA TYR A 12 -3.34 -1.42 18.37
C TYR A 12 -2.60 -2.23 19.45
N GLY A 13 -1.26 -2.16 19.48
CA GLY A 13 -0.43 -2.91 20.44
C GLY A 13 -0.48 -2.40 21.89
N GLU A 14 -0.95 -1.17 22.12
CA GLU A 14 -1.10 -0.61 23.47
C GLU A 14 -2.56 -0.66 23.95
N SER A 15 -3.51 -0.67 23.01
CA SER A 15 -4.95 -0.56 23.31
C SER A 15 -5.65 -1.91 23.50
N PHE A 16 -5.07 -3.00 23.01
CA PHE A 16 -5.60 -4.36 23.17
C PHE A 16 -4.53 -5.30 23.72
N THR A 17 -4.90 -6.13 24.70
CA THR A 17 -4.04 -7.17 25.28
C THR A 17 -3.95 -8.45 24.43
N GLU A 18 -4.69 -8.52 23.32
CA GLU A 18 -4.76 -9.69 22.46
C GLU A 18 -4.13 -9.37 21.10
N SER A 19 -3.30 -10.29 20.60
CA SER A 19 -2.68 -10.16 19.28
C SER A 19 -3.75 -10.20 18.20
N SER A 20 -3.68 -9.29 17.23
CA SER A 20 -4.50 -9.41 16.03
C SER A 20 -4.19 -10.74 15.32
N PRO A 21 -5.20 -11.45 14.78
CA PRO A 21 -4.97 -12.71 14.09
C PRO A 21 -4.03 -12.49 12.91
N GLU A 22 -3.17 -13.46 12.66
CA GLU A 22 -2.27 -13.39 11.52
C GLU A 22 -3.04 -13.39 10.20
N ALA A 23 -2.47 -12.78 9.16
CA ALA A 23 -3.17 -12.59 7.89
C ALA A 23 -3.74 -13.90 7.32
N TYR A 24 -2.98 -15.00 7.41
CA TYR A 24 -3.44 -16.31 6.95
C TYR A 24 -4.46 -16.97 7.88
N GLU A 25 -4.37 -16.76 9.18
CA GLU A 25 -5.37 -17.28 10.13
C GLU A 25 -6.75 -16.70 9.81
N ARG A 26 -6.79 -15.39 9.54
CA ARG A 26 -8.01 -14.70 9.15
C ARG A 26 -8.58 -15.25 7.83
N LEU A 27 -7.76 -15.36 6.79
CA LEU A 27 -8.22 -15.83 5.47
C LEU A 27 -8.71 -17.28 5.51
N ILE A 28 -8.04 -18.16 6.26
CA ILE A 28 -8.48 -19.55 6.42
C ILE A 28 -9.83 -19.62 7.14
N LEU A 29 -9.99 -18.86 8.22
CA LEU A 29 -11.26 -18.78 8.94
C LEU A 29 -12.40 -18.29 8.02
N ASP A 30 -12.15 -17.26 7.23
CA ASP A 30 -13.14 -16.70 6.30
C ASP A 30 -13.59 -17.75 5.26
N VAL A 31 -12.66 -18.58 4.74
CA VAL A 31 -13.00 -19.72 3.87
C VAL A 31 -13.89 -20.74 4.57
N LEU A 32 -13.60 -21.09 5.84
CA LEU A 32 -14.40 -22.05 6.61
C LEU A 32 -15.82 -21.52 6.89
N LEU A 33 -15.97 -20.20 7.02
CA LEU A 33 -17.25 -19.52 7.23
C LEU A 33 -17.99 -19.22 5.92
N GLY A 34 -17.36 -19.42 4.76
CA GLY A 34 -17.91 -19.05 3.47
C GLY A 34 -17.96 -17.54 3.22
N ASP A 35 -17.12 -16.76 3.90
CA ASP A 35 -16.97 -15.32 3.70
C ASP A 35 -15.90 -15.05 2.63
N ALA A 36 -16.29 -14.36 1.56
CA ALA A 36 -15.43 -14.05 0.42
C ALA A 36 -14.96 -12.58 0.40
N ASN A 37 -15.25 -11.77 1.42
CA ASN A 37 -15.01 -10.32 1.38
C ASN A 37 -13.53 -9.91 1.25
N LEU A 38 -12.60 -10.72 1.75
CA LEU A 38 -11.16 -10.47 1.66
C LEU A 38 -10.49 -11.15 0.45
N PHE A 39 -11.28 -11.75 -0.43
CA PHE A 39 -10.79 -12.41 -1.63
C PHE A 39 -11.11 -11.56 -2.87
N PRO A 40 -10.12 -11.29 -3.74
CA PRO A 40 -10.37 -10.56 -4.95
C PRO A 40 -11.28 -11.36 -5.89
N ARG A 41 -12.22 -10.68 -6.54
CA ARG A 41 -13.07 -11.28 -7.58
C ARG A 41 -12.33 -11.38 -8.91
N THR A 42 -12.77 -12.30 -9.78
CA THR A 42 -12.17 -12.48 -11.12
C THR A 42 -12.04 -11.17 -11.89
N GLN A 43 -13.10 -10.36 -11.91
CA GLN A 43 -13.10 -9.07 -12.59
C GLN A 43 -12.07 -8.09 -11.99
N GLU A 44 -11.92 -8.06 -10.66
CA GLU A 44 -10.96 -7.18 -9.99
C GLU A 44 -9.52 -7.56 -10.37
N VAL A 45 -9.24 -8.87 -10.50
CA VAL A 45 -7.94 -9.37 -10.97
C VAL A 45 -7.70 -9.00 -12.43
N GLU A 46 -8.69 -9.18 -13.31
CA GLU A 46 -8.59 -8.83 -14.73
C GLU A 46 -8.35 -7.33 -14.94
N GLU A 47 -9.07 -6.46 -14.23
CA GLU A 47 -8.87 -5.01 -14.33
C GLU A 47 -7.51 -4.57 -13.74
N SER A 48 -7.04 -5.23 -12.68
CA SER A 48 -5.70 -4.98 -12.14
C SER A 48 -4.61 -5.26 -13.17
N TRP A 49 -4.74 -6.38 -13.91
CA TRP A 49 -3.80 -6.72 -14.99
C TRP A 49 -3.87 -5.76 -16.17
N LYS A 50 -5.05 -5.27 -16.55
CA LYS A 50 -5.17 -4.25 -17.60
C LYS A 50 -4.41 -2.95 -17.28
N ILE A 51 -4.23 -2.64 -16.00
CA ILE A 51 -3.45 -1.48 -15.54
C ILE A 51 -1.94 -1.79 -15.54
N LEU A 52 -1.54 -2.99 -15.11
CA LEU A 52 -0.13 -3.36 -14.96
C LEU A 52 0.54 -3.78 -16.29
N ASP A 53 -0.17 -4.51 -17.15
CA ASP A 53 0.37 -5.05 -18.41
C ASP A 53 1.03 -3.98 -19.30
N PRO A 54 0.45 -2.77 -19.50
CA PRO A 54 1.10 -1.74 -20.30
C PRO A 54 2.39 -1.21 -19.67
N ILE A 55 2.46 -1.16 -18.33
CA ILE A 55 3.64 -0.69 -17.59
C ILE A 55 4.77 -1.70 -17.73
N GLU A 56 4.47 -3.00 -17.53
CA GLU A 56 5.45 -4.06 -17.70
C GLU A 56 5.98 -4.13 -19.13
N ARG A 57 5.11 -4.01 -20.14
CA ARG A 57 5.52 -3.96 -21.54
C ARG A 57 6.39 -2.75 -21.86
N TYR A 58 6.04 -1.59 -21.31
CA TYR A 58 6.85 -0.40 -21.51
C TYR A 58 8.27 -0.61 -20.97
N TRP A 59 8.43 -1.15 -19.75
CA TRP A 59 9.75 -1.41 -19.17
C TRP A 59 10.53 -2.49 -19.91
N SER A 60 9.88 -3.54 -20.43
CA SER A 60 10.60 -4.56 -21.19
C SER A 60 11.25 -4.02 -22.47
N GLU A 61 10.67 -2.96 -23.05
CA GLU A 61 11.17 -2.32 -24.28
C GLU A 61 12.06 -1.08 -24.03
N HIS A 62 11.83 -0.34 -22.94
CA HIS A 62 12.42 1.00 -22.73
C HIS A 62 13.42 1.08 -21.56
N GLY A 63 13.65 -0.02 -20.85
CA GLY A 63 14.68 -0.12 -19.81
C GLY A 63 14.14 -0.37 -18.41
N THR A 64 15.02 -0.29 -17.42
CA THR A 64 14.71 -0.66 -16.03
C THR A 64 14.36 0.55 -15.17
N PRO A 65 13.63 0.37 -14.06
CA PRO A 65 13.37 1.43 -13.09
C PRO A 65 14.64 2.08 -12.52
N ALA A 66 14.50 3.33 -12.08
CA ALA A 66 15.57 4.09 -11.44
C ALA A 66 16.11 3.36 -10.20
N GLN A 67 17.42 3.42 -10.01
CA GLN A 67 18.11 2.79 -8.89
C GLN A 67 18.12 3.72 -7.68
N TYR A 68 18.19 3.14 -6.48
CA TYR A 68 18.27 3.89 -5.24
C TYR A 68 19.09 3.12 -4.20
N ALA A 69 19.57 3.82 -3.17
CA ALA A 69 20.37 3.21 -2.11
C ALA A 69 19.48 2.36 -1.17
N SER A 70 19.96 1.18 -0.78
CA SER A 70 19.25 0.36 0.20
C SER A 70 19.05 1.12 1.51
N GLY A 71 17.82 1.11 2.04
CA GLY A 71 17.42 1.86 3.23
C GLY A 71 17.02 3.32 2.97
N SER A 72 17.12 3.81 1.72
CA SER A 72 16.47 5.06 1.33
C SER A 72 14.99 4.84 0.99
N TRP A 73 14.27 5.93 0.79
CA TRP A 73 12.84 5.93 0.44
C TRP A 73 12.55 5.70 -1.05
N GLY A 74 13.59 5.55 -1.86
CA GLY A 74 13.49 5.41 -3.30
C GLY A 74 14.38 6.40 -4.06
N PRO A 75 14.18 6.49 -5.38
CA PRO A 75 14.90 7.39 -6.26
C PRO A 75 14.31 8.82 -6.21
N GLU A 76 15.12 9.83 -6.51
CA GLU A 76 14.71 11.26 -6.49
C GLU A 76 13.55 11.54 -7.45
N GLU A 77 13.48 10.81 -8.56
CA GLU A 77 12.41 10.89 -9.55
C GLU A 77 11.01 10.59 -8.97
N ALA A 78 10.93 9.84 -7.86
CA ALA A 78 9.66 9.59 -7.16
C ALA A 78 9.15 10.84 -6.43
N ASP A 79 10.05 11.65 -5.84
CA ASP A 79 9.72 12.92 -5.21
C ASP A 79 9.34 13.96 -6.27
N GLU A 80 10.13 14.05 -7.35
CA GLU A 80 9.85 14.95 -8.47
C GLU A 80 8.47 14.68 -9.08
N MET A 81 8.09 13.40 -9.22
CA MET A 81 6.79 13.01 -9.77
C MET A 81 5.64 13.59 -8.95
N LEU A 82 5.69 13.50 -7.61
CA LEU A 82 4.65 14.08 -6.75
C LEU A 82 4.71 15.61 -6.72
N ALA A 83 5.92 16.18 -6.73
CA ALA A 83 6.11 17.62 -6.69
C ALA A 83 5.48 18.35 -7.90
N ARG A 84 5.41 17.68 -9.07
CA ARG A 84 4.70 18.19 -10.27
C ARG A 84 3.21 18.47 -10.01
N ASP A 85 2.60 17.70 -9.12
CA ASP A 85 1.20 17.87 -8.68
C ASP A 85 1.09 18.68 -7.37
N GLY A 86 2.18 19.28 -6.90
CA GLY A 86 2.24 20.03 -5.64
C GLY A 86 2.11 19.15 -4.39
N ARG A 87 2.41 17.85 -4.50
CA ARG A 87 2.31 16.87 -3.40
C ARG A 87 3.71 16.46 -2.94
N SER A 88 3.77 15.92 -1.72
CA SER A 88 4.96 15.31 -1.15
C SER A 88 4.59 14.03 -0.39
N TRP A 89 5.53 13.10 -0.30
CA TRP A 89 5.36 11.92 0.55
C TRP A 89 5.26 12.35 2.02
N ARG A 90 4.28 11.80 2.75
CA ARG A 90 4.02 12.17 4.15
C ARG A 90 5.12 11.70 5.10
N ARG A 91 5.81 10.62 4.74
CA ARG A 91 6.96 10.06 5.44
C ARG A 91 7.94 9.61 4.35
N PRO A 92 8.84 10.49 3.90
CA PRO A 92 9.99 10.15 3.08
C PRO A 92 11.25 10.09 3.96
#